data_AF-A0AAV1LLL4-F1
#
_entry.id   AF-A0AAV1LLL4-F1
#
_cell.length_a   1.000
_cell.length_b   1.000
_cell.length_c   1.000
_cell.angle_alpha   90.00
_cell.angle_beta   90.00
_cell.angle_gamma   90.00
#
_symmetry.space_group_name_H-M   'P 1'
#
loop_
_entity.id
_entity.type
_entity.pdbx_description
1 polymer ?
#
loop_
_entity_poly.entity_id
_entity_poly.type
_entity_poly.pdbx_seq_one_letter_code
_entity_poly.pdbx_strand_id
1 'polypeptide(L)'
;MADSNDGDHSKENIQKFNPERRSSKQWVKLNVGGTYFLTTKTTLSRDPNSFLYRLVQEDSDLISDRDETGAYLIDRDPTYFSPVLNYLRHGKLVINNDIAEEGVLEEAEFYNITELIRLVKERICMRERRPLKDSKKHVYRVLQFHEEELTQMMSTMSDGWKFEQLINIGSQYNYGNDEHSEFLCVVSRECGNSLNSNDIEPTDRAKVLQHKGSRM
;
A
#
# COMPACT_ATOMS: atom_id res chain seq x y z
N MET A 1 -11.03 86.44 33.01
CA MET A 1 -9.90 85.95 32.20
C MET A 1 -9.83 84.44 32.34
N ALA A 2 -9.38 83.78 31.28
CA ALA A 2 -9.42 82.35 30.98
C ALA A 2 -8.72 81.38 31.98
N ASP A 3 -8.94 80.10 31.69
CA ASP A 3 -8.15 78.89 32.06
C ASP A 3 -8.33 78.35 33.49
N SER A 4 -8.49 77.05 33.75
CA SER A 4 -8.17 75.85 32.97
C SER A 4 -9.16 74.72 33.22
N ASN A 5 -9.44 73.99 32.14
CA ASN A 5 -10.06 72.68 32.07
C ASN A 5 -8.99 71.62 32.40
N ASP A 6 -9.25 70.68 33.29
CA ASP A 6 -8.54 69.39 33.30
C ASP A 6 -9.52 68.29 33.72
N GLY A 7 -9.87 67.47 32.72
CA GLY A 7 -10.73 66.32 32.86
C GLY A 7 -9.93 65.07 33.18
N ASP A 8 -10.44 64.26 34.09
CA ASP A 8 -10.05 62.86 34.18
C ASP A 8 -11.19 62.01 33.62
N HIS A 9 -11.05 61.69 32.34
CA HIS A 9 -11.91 60.74 31.65
C HIS A 9 -11.42 59.33 31.95
N SER A 10 -12.13 58.67 32.86
CA SER A 10 -12.23 57.21 32.93
C SER A 10 -12.61 56.65 31.56
N LYS A 11 -11.62 56.23 30.78
CA LYS A 11 -11.83 55.39 29.58
C LYS A 11 -11.42 53.98 29.93
N GLU A 12 -12.40 53.24 30.46
CA GLU A 12 -12.39 51.79 30.45
C GLU A 12 -12.15 51.33 29.00
N ASN A 13 -11.01 50.68 28.81
CA ASN A 13 -10.59 50.13 27.54
C ASN A 13 -11.41 48.86 27.30
N ILE A 14 -12.65 49.03 26.82
CA ILE A 14 -13.49 47.92 26.36
C ILE A 14 -12.82 47.35 25.12
N GLN A 15 -11.98 46.34 25.35
CA GLN A 15 -11.48 45.45 24.33
C GLN A 15 -12.70 44.83 23.65
N LYS A 16 -13.04 45.37 22.48
CA LYS A 16 -14.07 44.82 21.59
C LYS A 16 -13.63 43.42 21.19
N PHE A 17 -14.01 42.43 21.99
CA PHE A 17 -14.05 41.03 21.60
C PHE A 17 -15.07 40.96 20.45
N ASN A 18 -14.55 40.99 19.23
CA ASN A 18 -15.36 40.78 18.04
C ASN A 18 -15.62 39.26 17.93
N PRO A 19 -16.83 38.75 18.22
CA PRO A 19 -17.08 37.30 18.26
C PRO A 19 -17.30 36.71 16.86
N GLU A 20 -17.04 37.47 15.79
CA GLU A 20 -17.28 37.08 14.41
C GLU A 20 -16.03 36.58 13.66
N ARG A 21 -15.23 35.70 14.25
CA ARG A 21 -14.33 34.83 13.45
C ARG A 21 -14.82 33.39 13.50
N ARG A 22 -16.08 33.19 13.13
CA ARG A 22 -16.52 31.89 12.60
C ARG A 22 -15.57 31.54 11.45
N SER A 23 -15.02 30.33 11.50
CA SER A 23 -14.14 29.70 10.50
C SER A 23 -14.66 29.87 9.07
N SER A 24 -14.45 31.05 8.48
CA SER A 24 -14.53 31.23 7.04
C SER A 24 -13.32 30.52 6.46
N LYS A 25 -13.53 29.71 5.42
CA LYS A 25 -12.46 29.05 4.68
C LYS A 25 -11.58 30.14 4.06
N GLN A 26 -10.58 30.61 4.80
CA GLN A 26 -9.65 31.62 4.31
C GLN A 26 -8.83 30.98 3.19
N TRP A 27 -9.01 31.52 1.99
CA TRP A 27 -8.24 31.10 0.82
C TRP A 27 -6.78 31.52 0.99
N VAL A 28 -5.88 30.62 0.60
CA VAL A 28 -4.43 30.79 0.67
C VAL A 28 -3.86 30.45 -0.70
N LYS A 29 -3.01 31.35 -1.21
CA LYS A 29 -2.21 31.13 -2.41
C LYS A 29 -0.81 30.65 -2.02
N LEU A 30 -0.34 29.62 -2.69
CA LEU A 30 1.03 29.12 -2.59
C LEU A 30 1.66 29.26 -3.98
N ASN A 31 2.91 29.67 -4.03
CA ASN A 31 3.74 29.68 -5.23
C ASN A 31 4.87 28.68 -5.01
N VAL A 32 4.74 27.49 -5.60
CA VAL A 32 5.66 26.36 -5.43
C VAL A 32 6.51 26.27 -6.70
N GLY A 33 7.79 26.63 -6.60
CA GLY A 33 8.73 26.59 -7.74
C GLY A 33 8.26 27.37 -8.97
N GLY A 34 7.47 28.44 -8.78
CA GLY A 34 6.88 29.25 -9.86
C GLY A 34 5.46 28.86 -10.28
N THR A 35 4.89 27.77 -9.74
CA THR A 35 3.50 27.36 -10.03
C THR A 35 2.57 27.73 -8.88
N TYR A 36 1.45 28.36 -9.22
CA TYR A 36 0.47 28.80 -8.23
C TYR A 36 -0.54 27.71 -7.88
N PHE A 37 -0.71 27.47 -6.58
CA PHE A 37 -1.73 26.61 -6.02
C PHE A 37 -2.68 27.43 -5.14
N LEU A 38 -3.97 27.18 -5.30
CA LEU A 38 -5.02 27.79 -4.48
C LEU A 38 -5.65 26.75 -3.56
N THR A 39 -5.70 27.04 -2.26
CA THR A 39 -6.26 26.15 -1.25
C THR A 39 -6.80 26.95 -0.07
N THR A 40 -7.17 26.29 1.03
CA THR A 40 -7.67 26.96 2.24
C THR A 40 -6.74 26.74 3.43
N LYS A 41 -6.74 27.67 4.38
CA LYS A 41 -6.03 27.54 5.66
C LYS A 41 -6.40 26.22 6.35
N THR A 42 -7.68 25.85 6.36
CA THR A 42 -8.17 24.55 6.89
C THR A 42 -7.48 23.33 6.26
N THR A 43 -7.20 23.36 4.95
CA THR A 43 -6.50 22.27 4.27
C THR A 43 -5.05 22.16 4.71
N LEU A 44 -4.36 23.30 4.80
CA LEU A 44 -2.94 23.35 5.19
C LEU A 44 -2.76 23.04 6.68
N SER A 45 -3.78 23.33 7.50
CA SER A 45 -3.79 23.03 8.93
C SER A 45 -4.16 21.58 9.28
N ARG A 46 -4.31 20.67 8.30
CA ARG A 46 -4.78 19.30 8.56
C ARG A 46 -3.78 18.44 9.35
N ASP A 47 -2.49 18.66 9.17
CA ASP A 47 -1.43 17.97 9.91
C ASP A 47 -0.64 18.99 10.75
N PRO A 48 -0.83 19.03 12.08
CA PRO A 48 -0.18 19.99 12.98
C PRO A 48 1.35 19.96 12.97
N ASN A 49 1.96 18.84 12.57
CA ASN A 49 3.41 18.68 12.55
C ASN A 49 4.02 19.12 11.20
N SER A 50 3.18 19.38 10.20
CA SER A 50 3.64 19.72 8.86
C SER A 50 4.23 21.13 8.78
N PHE A 51 5.16 21.31 7.84
CA PHE A 51 5.64 22.64 7.45
C PHE A 51 4.49 23.56 7.04
N LEU A 52 3.53 23.04 6.28
CA LEU A 52 2.39 23.78 5.74
C LEU A 52 1.45 24.27 6.84
N TYR A 53 1.29 23.51 7.93
CA TYR A 53 0.56 23.98 9.11
C TYR A 53 1.23 25.23 9.68
N ARG A 54 2.55 25.15 9.98
CA ARG A 54 3.31 26.27 10.53
C ARG A 54 3.26 27.50 9.63
N LEU A 55 3.36 27.30 8.31
CA LEU A 55 3.33 28.36 7.29
C LEU A 55 2.08 29.27 7.38
N VAL A 56 0.93 28.72 7.78
CA VAL A 56 -0.35 29.45 7.82
C VAL A 56 -0.76 29.93 9.22
N GLN A 57 0.04 29.66 10.25
CA GLN A 57 -0.24 30.16 11.59
C GLN A 57 0.09 31.66 11.70
N GLU A 58 -0.72 32.39 12.46
CA GLU A 58 -0.61 33.85 12.61
C GLU A 58 0.61 34.28 13.46
N ASP A 59 1.08 33.41 14.36
CA ASP A 59 2.25 33.60 15.24
C ASP A 59 3.50 32.85 14.75
N SER A 60 3.54 32.46 13.47
CA SER A 60 4.70 31.77 12.93
C SER A 60 5.83 32.77 12.70
N ASP A 61 6.89 32.69 13.53
CA ASP A 61 8.20 33.35 13.32
C ASP A 61 8.88 32.97 11.99
N LEU A 62 8.30 32.02 11.22
CA LEU A 62 8.69 31.80 9.84
C LEU A 62 8.29 33.04 9.03
N ILE A 63 9.27 33.91 8.79
CA ILE A 63 9.24 34.91 7.74
C ILE A 63 9.19 34.14 6.42
N SER A 64 8.00 33.71 6.04
CA SER A 64 7.78 33.10 4.75
C SER A 64 7.72 34.22 3.73
N ASP A 65 8.65 34.21 2.78
CA ASP A 65 8.61 35.15 1.68
C ASP A 65 7.27 35.03 0.96
N ARG A 66 6.66 36.19 0.68
CA ARG A 66 5.47 36.29 -0.13
C ARG A 66 5.78 37.11 -1.36
N ASP A 67 5.21 36.73 -2.48
CA ASP A 67 5.27 37.56 -3.68
C ASP A 67 4.33 38.78 -3.59
N GLU A 68 4.41 39.63 -4.61
CA GLU A 68 3.56 40.80 -4.81
C GLU A 68 2.05 40.48 -4.83
N THR A 69 1.67 39.22 -5.09
CA THR A 69 0.26 38.77 -5.06
C THR A 69 -0.18 38.27 -3.69
N GLY A 70 0.75 38.22 -2.72
CA GLY A 70 0.54 37.69 -1.38
C GLY A 70 0.60 36.16 -1.30
N ALA A 71 1.10 35.47 -2.33
CA ALA A 71 1.27 34.02 -2.29
C ALA A 71 2.54 33.64 -1.54
N TYR A 72 2.46 32.59 -0.71
CA TYR A 72 3.62 32.07 0.00
C TYR A 72 4.59 31.39 -0.97
N LEU A 73 5.85 31.82 -0.96
CA LEU A 73 6.89 31.26 -1.81
C LEU A 73 7.47 29.98 -1.19
N ILE A 74 7.55 28.94 -2.01
CA ILE A 74 8.09 27.63 -1.64
C ILE A 74 9.04 27.19 -2.76
N ASP A 75 10.32 27.08 -2.45
CA ASP A 75 11.37 26.67 -3.39
C ASP A 75 11.42 25.13 -3.52
N ARG A 76 10.37 24.55 -4.10
CA ARG A 76 10.19 23.09 -4.31
C ARG A 76 9.56 22.81 -5.68
N ASP A 77 9.61 21.54 -6.10
CA ASP A 77 9.06 21.12 -7.39
C ASP A 77 7.51 21.04 -7.34
N PRO A 78 6.80 21.84 -8.15
CA PRO A 78 5.35 21.83 -8.18
C PRO A 78 4.72 20.53 -8.70
N THR A 79 5.46 19.75 -9.49
CA THR A 79 5.00 18.50 -10.09
C THR A 79 4.63 17.48 -9.01
N TYR A 80 5.50 17.35 -8.00
CA TYR A 80 5.33 16.40 -6.90
C TYR A 80 4.50 16.97 -5.73
N PHE A 81 4.27 18.28 -5.71
CA PHE A 81 3.43 18.92 -4.69
C PHE A 81 1.93 18.60 -4.84
N SER A 82 1.44 18.42 -6.07
CA SER A 82 0.01 18.20 -6.33
C SER A 82 -0.57 16.98 -5.58
N PRO A 83 0.07 15.79 -5.59
CA PRO A 83 -0.33 14.65 -4.75
C PRO A 83 -0.37 14.97 -3.25
N VAL A 84 0.60 15.74 -2.74
CA VAL A 84 0.67 16.14 -1.33
C VAL A 84 -0.52 17.02 -0.95
N LEU A 85 -0.80 18.05 -1.75
CA LEU A 85 -1.92 18.95 -1.52
C LEU A 85 -3.27 18.21 -1.57
N ASN A 86 -3.43 17.29 -2.51
CA ASN A 86 -4.63 16.47 -2.64
C ASN A 86 -4.80 15.53 -1.43
N TYR A 87 -3.72 14.94 -0.93
CA TYR A 87 -3.76 14.19 0.32
C TYR A 87 -4.29 15.06 1.47
N LEU A 88 -3.84 16.30 1.62
CA LEU A 88 -4.37 17.20 2.65
C LEU A 88 -5.85 17.57 2.42
N ARG A 89 -6.31 17.64 1.17
CA ARG A 89 -7.72 17.93 0.86
C ARG A 89 -8.66 16.81 1.28
N HIS A 90 -8.35 15.56 0.94
CA HIS A 90 -9.29 14.44 1.09
C HIS A 90 -8.76 13.21 1.84
N GLY A 91 -7.48 13.19 2.23
CA GLY A 91 -6.88 12.11 3.02
C GLY A 91 -6.61 10.82 2.24
N LYS A 92 -6.47 10.91 0.91
CA LYS A 92 -6.21 9.74 0.03
C LYS A 92 -4.96 9.99 -0.80
N LEU A 93 -4.10 8.99 -0.91
CA LEU A 93 -2.94 9.01 -1.80
C LEU A 93 -3.39 8.76 -3.24
N VAL A 94 -3.27 9.78 -4.10
CA VAL A 94 -3.56 9.70 -5.54
C VAL A 94 -2.34 10.23 -6.28
N ILE A 95 -1.69 9.35 -7.03
CA ILE A 95 -0.52 9.65 -7.87
C ILE A 95 -0.87 9.22 -9.29
N ASN A 96 -0.73 10.13 -10.24
CA ASN A 96 -0.92 9.84 -11.66
C ASN A 96 0.24 8.99 -12.19
N ASN A 97 0.01 8.24 -13.27
CA ASN A 97 1.00 7.29 -13.80
C ASN A 97 2.30 7.94 -14.31
N ASP A 98 2.26 9.24 -14.63
CA ASP A 98 3.38 10.06 -15.12
C ASP A 98 4.25 10.64 -14.00
N ILE A 99 3.82 10.52 -12.74
CA ILE A 99 4.53 11.06 -11.57
C ILE A 99 5.28 9.93 -10.87
N ALA A 100 6.60 10.09 -10.72
CA ALA A 100 7.42 9.17 -9.94
C ALA A 100 7.06 9.23 -8.45
N GLU A 101 6.80 8.06 -7.85
CA GLU A 101 6.40 7.94 -6.44
C GLU A 101 7.54 8.38 -5.50
N GLU A 102 8.79 8.22 -5.92
CA GLU A 102 9.99 8.68 -5.24
C GLU A 102 10.01 10.21 -5.08
N GLY A 103 9.64 10.95 -6.12
CA GLY A 103 9.57 12.41 -6.02
C GLY A 103 8.44 12.87 -5.09
N VAL A 104 7.31 12.15 -5.06
CA VAL A 104 6.24 12.40 -4.08
C VAL A 104 6.71 12.10 -2.67
N LEU A 105 7.56 11.08 -2.48
CA LEU A 105 8.14 10.76 -1.18
C LEU A 105 9.04 11.89 -0.67
N GLU A 106 9.93 12.41 -1.51
CA GLU A 106 10.80 13.54 -1.19
C GLU A 106 10.00 14.76 -0.74
N GLU A 107 8.91 15.09 -1.44
CA GLU A 107 8.02 16.19 -1.04
C GLU A 107 7.27 15.88 0.26
N ALA A 108 6.77 14.66 0.45
CA ALA A 108 6.08 14.28 1.68
C ALA A 108 7.00 14.38 2.92
N GLU A 109 8.28 14.04 2.76
CA GLU A 109 9.32 14.20 3.78
C GLU A 109 9.65 15.67 4.02
N PHE A 110 9.80 16.48 2.97
CA PHE A 110 10.02 17.93 3.10
C PHE A 110 8.90 18.64 3.86
N TYR A 111 7.63 18.39 3.49
CA TYR A 111 6.48 19.00 4.19
C TYR A 111 6.21 18.38 5.55
N ASN A 112 6.93 17.31 5.92
CA ASN A 112 6.81 16.56 7.17
C ASN A 112 5.37 16.06 7.43
N ILE A 113 4.80 15.32 6.48
CA ILE A 113 3.46 14.73 6.60
C ILE A 113 3.61 13.23 6.84
N THR A 114 3.75 12.84 8.12
CA THR A 114 4.18 11.49 8.53
C THR A 114 3.34 10.38 7.91
N GLU A 115 2.02 10.56 7.87
CA GLU A 115 1.15 9.50 7.39
C GLU A 115 1.12 9.39 5.86
N LEU A 116 1.39 10.49 5.15
CA LEU A 116 1.62 10.45 3.71
C LEU A 116 2.93 9.73 3.38
N ILE A 117 4.00 10.01 4.14
CA ILE A 117 5.30 9.32 4.00
C ILE A 117 5.11 7.80 4.11
N ARG A 118 4.35 7.34 5.12
CA ARG A 118 4.04 5.92 5.31
C ARG A 118 3.32 5.32 4.10
N LEU A 119 2.25 5.98 3.62
CA LEU A 119 1.46 5.51 2.48
C LEU A 119 2.28 5.44 1.19
N VAL A 120 3.17 6.41 0.94
CA VAL A 120 4.02 6.41 -0.25
C VAL A 120 5.08 5.30 -0.19
N LYS A 121 5.75 5.12 0.96
CA LYS A 121 6.70 4.01 1.18
C LYS A 121 6.03 2.65 0.98
N GLU A 122 4.82 2.49 1.50
CA GLU A 122 4.02 1.27 1.32
C GLU A 122 3.73 1.01 -0.16
N ARG A 123 3.31 2.05 -0.91
CA ARG A 123 3.02 1.96 -2.34
C ARG A 123 4.25 1.59 -3.18
N ILE A 124 5.40 2.23 -2.94
CA ILE A 124 6.67 1.90 -3.61
C ILE A 124 7.05 0.44 -3.33
N CYS A 125 6.98 0.00 -2.07
CA CYS A 125 7.27 -1.38 -1.69
C CYS A 125 6.32 -2.37 -2.38
N MET A 126 5.02 -2.09 -2.46
CA MET A 126 4.09 -2.93 -3.19
C MET A 126 4.41 -3.01 -4.68
N ARG A 127 4.86 -1.90 -5.29
CA ARG A 127 5.27 -1.87 -6.70
C ARG A 127 6.48 -2.75 -6.96
N GLU A 128 7.49 -2.70 -6.09
CA GLU A 128 8.69 -3.55 -6.15
C GLU A 128 8.40 -5.01 -5.84
N ARG A 129 7.44 -5.28 -4.95
CA ARG A 129 7.03 -6.64 -4.57
C ARG A 129 6.15 -7.32 -5.60
N ARG A 130 5.56 -6.61 -6.57
CA ARG A 130 4.90 -7.26 -7.72
C ARG A 130 6.00 -7.96 -8.50
N PRO A 131 6.13 -9.30 -8.39
CA PRO A 131 7.18 -9.99 -9.12
C PRO A 131 6.94 -9.76 -10.60
N LEU A 132 7.99 -9.49 -11.36
CA LEU A 132 7.94 -9.60 -12.81
C LEU A 132 7.40 -10.99 -13.16
N LYS A 133 6.13 -11.07 -13.55
CA LYS A 133 5.46 -12.24 -14.13
C LYS A 133 5.45 -13.46 -13.20
N ASP A 134 4.27 -13.87 -12.75
CA ASP A 134 4.02 -15.09 -11.99
C ASP A 134 4.95 -16.24 -12.39
N SER A 135 6.03 -16.46 -11.63
CA SER A 135 6.76 -17.71 -11.70
C SER A 135 5.82 -18.74 -11.07
N LYS A 136 4.99 -19.37 -11.90
CA LYS A 136 4.09 -20.45 -11.47
C LYS A 136 4.90 -21.43 -10.65
N LYS A 137 4.66 -21.49 -9.34
CA LYS A 137 5.36 -22.43 -8.46
C LYS A 137 4.78 -23.81 -8.75
N HIS A 138 5.63 -24.75 -9.13
CA HIS A 138 5.22 -26.13 -9.35
C HIS A 138 5.61 -26.95 -8.12
N VAL A 139 4.69 -27.83 -7.69
CA VAL A 139 4.98 -28.86 -6.69
C VAL A 139 5.08 -30.18 -7.42
N TYR A 140 6.17 -30.92 -7.18
CA TYR A 140 6.39 -32.24 -7.78
C TYR A 140 6.17 -33.35 -6.76
N ARG A 141 5.62 -34.47 -7.21
CA ARG A 141 5.57 -35.73 -6.45
C ARG A 141 6.09 -36.85 -7.33
N VAL A 142 6.70 -37.84 -6.69
CA VAL A 142 7.10 -39.09 -7.32
C VAL A 142 6.23 -40.19 -6.74
N LEU A 143 5.55 -40.93 -7.61
CA LEU A 143 4.68 -42.06 -7.26
C LEU A 143 5.35 -43.34 -7.75
N GLN A 144 5.43 -44.35 -6.89
CA GLN A 144 6.00 -45.66 -7.19
C GLN A 144 4.87 -46.68 -7.29
N PHE A 145 4.89 -47.54 -8.30
CA PHE A 145 3.85 -48.54 -8.54
C PHE A 145 4.37 -49.70 -9.41
N HIS A 146 3.71 -50.85 -9.32
CA HIS A 146 3.95 -52.01 -10.19
C HIS A 146 3.14 -51.92 -11.48
N GLU A 147 3.59 -52.58 -12.54
CA GLU A 147 2.93 -52.59 -13.86
C GLU A 147 1.42 -52.88 -13.79
N GLU A 148 1.02 -53.84 -12.96
CA GLU A 148 -0.37 -54.27 -12.75
C GLU A 148 -1.27 -53.21 -12.09
N GLU A 149 -0.68 -52.22 -11.41
CA GLU A 149 -1.40 -51.15 -10.72
C GLU A 149 -1.51 -49.87 -11.55
N LEU A 150 -0.87 -49.81 -12.74
CA LEU A 150 -0.74 -48.60 -13.54
C LEU A 150 -2.10 -47.96 -13.87
N THR A 151 -3.04 -48.74 -14.40
CA THR A 151 -4.36 -48.23 -14.80
C THR A 151 -5.13 -47.70 -13.60
N GLN A 152 -5.06 -48.39 -12.46
CA GLN A 152 -5.73 -47.97 -11.23
C GLN A 152 -5.11 -46.68 -10.68
N MET A 153 -3.78 -46.58 -10.65
CA MET A 153 -3.08 -45.39 -10.20
C MET A 153 -3.41 -44.18 -11.08
N MET A 154 -3.34 -44.31 -12.40
CA MET A 154 -3.64 -43.22 -13.34
C MET A 154 -5.11 -42.78 -13.24
N SER A 155 -6.03 -43.72 -13.02
CA SER A 155 -7.46 -43.42 -12.89
C SER A 155 -7.84 -42.77 -11.56
N THR A 156 -7.03 -42.95 -10.52
CA THR A 156 -7.27 -42.40 -9.18
C THR A 156 -6.42 -41.17 -8.86
N MET A 157 -5.57 -40.74 -9.80
CA MET A 157 -4.79 -39.51 -9.66
C MET A 157 -5.73 -38.33 -9.42
N SER A 158 -5.55 -37.63 -8.30
CA SER A 158 -6.39 -36.49 -7.93
C SER A 158 -6.32 -35.38 -8.99
N ASP A 159 -7.44 -34.68 -9.19
CA ASP A 159 -7.55 -33.57 -10.13
C ASP A 159 -6.45 -32.51 -9.93
N GLY A 160 -5.96 -31.98 -11.04
CA GLY A 160 -4.95 -30.92 -11.07
C GLY A 160 -3.48 -31.40 -11.02
N TRP A 161 -3.20 -32.68 -10.86
CA TRP A 161 -1.86 -33.23 -11.08
C TRP A 161 -1.64 -33.52 -12.57
N LYS A 162 -0.52 -33.03 -13.10
CA LYS A 162 -0.05 -33.25 -14.48
C LYS A 162 1.02 -34.32 -14.47
N PHE A 163 0.94 -35.25 -15.41
CA PHE A 163 2.01 -36.19 -15.68
C PHE A 163 3.22 -35.46 -16.28
N GLU A 164 4.42 -35.71 -15.75
CA GLU A 164 5.67 -35.15 -16.26
C GLU A 164 6.58 -36.22 -16.86
N GLN A 165 6.76 -37.35 -16.15
CA GLN A 165 7.73 -38.37 -16.55
C GLN A 165 7.37 -39.74 -15.98
N LEU A 166 7.63 -40.81 -16.74
CA LEU A 166 7.58 -42.20 -16.27
C LEU A 166 8.96 -42.83 -16.43
N ILE A 167 9.46 -43.48 -15.39
CA ILE A 167 10.78 -44.11 -15.34
C ILE A 167 10.57 -45.58 -14.99
N ASN A 168 11.00 -46.49 -15.86
CA ASN A 168 11.07 -47.92 -15.54
C ASN A 168 12.35 -48.17 -14.73
N ILE A 169 12.22 -48.69 -13.52
CA ILE A 169 13.39 -49.01 -12.69
C ILE A 169 13.88 -50.43 -12.96
N GLY A 170 12.99 -51.34 -13.38
CA GLY A 170 13.30 -52.73 -13.67
C GLY A 170 13.88 -53.49 -12.47
N SER A 171 13.64 -54.80 -12.40
CA SER A 171 14.32 -55.66 -11.43
C SER A 171 15.78 -55.83 -11.87
N GLN A 172 16.70 -55.10 -11.24
CA GLN A 172 18.13 -55.35 -11.42
C GLN A 172 18.46 -56.73 -10.84
N TYR A 173 18.65 -57.71 -11.74
CA TYR A 173 19.09 -59.08 -11.51
C TYR A 173 18.09 -60.00 -10.78
N ASN A 174 17.37 -60.89 -11.49
CA ASN A 174 17.25 -62.30 -11.08
C ASN A 174 16.55 -63.25 -12.06
N TYR A 175 17.00 -64.51 -12.02
CA TYR A 175 16.42 -65.71 -12.63
C TYR A 175 15.28 -66.21 -11.74
N GLY A 176 14.03 -66.11 -12.19
CA GLY A 176 12.90 -66.70 -11.46
C GLY A 176 11.57 -66.08 -11.90
N ASN A 177 10.66 -66.94 -12.33
CA ASN A 177 9.39 -66.63 -12.99
C ASN A 177 8.43 -65.91 -12.03
N ASP A 178 8.39 -64.58 -12.10
CA ASP A 178 7.22 -63.69 -11.87
C ASP A 178 7.74 -62.24 -11.94
N GLU A 179 7.74 -61.73 -13.16
CA GLU A 179 8.33 -60.45 -13.57
C GLU A 179 7.29 -59.34 -13.32
N HIS A 180 7.45 -58.53 -12.27
CA HIS A 180 6.67 -57.32 -12.11
C HIS A 180 7.58 -56.11 -12.33
N SER A 181 7.39 -55.42 -13.45
CA SER A 181 8.11 -54.17 -13.74
C SER A 181 7.70 -53.10 -12.72
N GLU A 182 8.67 -52.45 -12.09
CA GLU A 182 8.44 -51.34 -11.18
C GLU A 182 8.72 -49.99 -11.86
N PHE A 183 7.85 -49.01 -11.60
CA PHE A 183 7.92 -47.69 -12.21
C PHE A 183 7.89 -46.55 -11.20
N LEU A 184 8.54 -45.43 -11.55
CA LEU A 184 8.33 -44.13 -10.92
C LEU A 184 7.62 -43.18 -11.90
N CYS A 185 6.49 -42.61 -11.46
CA CYS A 185 5.79 -41.54 -12.16
C CYS A 185 6.03 -40.21 -11.45
N VAL A 186 6.66 -39.26 -12.15
CA VAL A 186 6.78 -37.88 -11.73
C VAL A 186 5.54 -37.12 -12.17
N VAL A 187 4.90 -36.46 -11.21
CA VAL A 187 3.73 -35.60 -11.45
C VAL A 187 4.00 -34.20 -10.90
N SER A 188 3.48 -33.19 -11.57
CA SER A 188 3.54 -31.80 -11.13
C SER A 188 2.15 -31.24 -10.87
N ARG A 189 2.05 -30.22 -10.02
CA ARG A 189 0.85 -29.40 -9.87
C ARG A 189 1.25 -27.94 -9.78
N GLU A 190 0.58 -27.10 -10.57
CA GLU A 190 0.71 -25.64 -10.49
C GLU A 190 0.07 -25.15 -9.19
N CYS A 191 0.87 -24.58 -8.29
CA CYS A 191 0.37 -23.85 -7.15
C CYS A 191 0.23 -22.37 -7.53
N GLY A 192 -1.01 -21.91 -7.68
CA GLY A 192 -1.28 -20.48 -7.70
C GLY A 192 -0.78 -19.86 -6.40
N ASN A 193 -0.12 -18.70 -6.47
CA ASN A 193 0.15 -17.88 -5.29
C ASN A 193 -1.20 -17.47 -4.70
N SER A 194 -1.71 -18.23 -3.73
CA SER A 194 -2.82 -17.78 -2.90
C SER A 194 -2.31 -16.69 -1.97
N LEU A 195 -2.32 -15.46 -2.46
CA LEU A 195 -2.36 -14.27 -1.63
C LEU A 195 -3.69 -13.52 -1.79
N ASN A 196 -4.65 -14.09 -2.52
CA ASN A 196 -6.04 -13.65 -2.57
C ASN A 196 -6.95 -14.86 -2.85
N SER A 197 -7.33 -15.63 -1.83
CA SER A 197 -8.48 -16.52 -1.96
C SER A 197 -9.08 -16.86 -0.60
N ASN A 198 -10.31 -16.38 -0.38
CA ASN A 198 -11.23 -16.85 0.65
C ASN A 198 -11.82 -18.25 0.33
N ASP A 199 -11.17 -19.04 -0.53
CA ASP A 199 -11.61 -20.38 -0.86
C ASP A 199 -10.81 -21.40 -0.06
N ILE A 200 -11.28 -21.67 1.15
CA ILE A 200 -10.92 -22.86 1.90
C ILE A 200 -11.71 -24.00 1.27
N GLU A 201 -11.13 -24.68 0.30
CA GLU A 201 -11.63 -25.99 -0.12
C GLU A 201 -10.99 -27.06 0.80
N PRO A 202 -11.78 -27.81 1.59
CA PRO A 202 -11.24 -28.74 2.58
C PRO A 202 -10.90 -30.08 1.89
N THR A 203 -9.72 -30.17 1.27
CA THR A 203 -9.21 -31.44 0.75
C THR A 203 -8.57 -32.29 1.87
N ASP A 204 -9.37 -32.71 2.85
CA ASP A 204 -8.98 -33.76 3.81
C ASP A 204 -10.07 -34.83 3.98
N ARG A 205 -10.76 -35.19 2.88
CA ARG A 205 -11.66 -36.35 2.85
C ARG A 205 -10.93 -37.71 2.79
N ALA A 206 -9.62 -37.71 2.52
CA ALA A 206 -8.84 -38.95 2.44
C ALA A 206 -8.53 -39.56 3.82
N LYS A 207 -8.54 -38.78 4.91
CA LYS A 207 -8.25 -39.30 6.26
C LYS A 207 -9.46 -39.89 7.00
N VAL A 208 -10.69 -39.63 6.56
CA VAL A 208 -11.90 -40.11 7.25
C VAL A 208 -12.22 -41.58 6.93
N LEU A 209 -11.73 -42.11 5.81
CA LEU A 209 -12.01 -43.49 5.39
C LEU A 209 -11.05 -44.54 5.96
N GLN A 210 -9.89 -44.15 6.54
CA GLN A 210 -8.97 -45.10 7.16
C GLN A 210 -9.35 -45.49 8.60
N HIS A 211 -10.25 -44.76 9.28
CA HIS A 211 -10.69 -45.10 10.64
C HIS A 211 -11.92 -46.01 10.72
N LYS A 212 -12.52 -46.40 9.58
CA LYS A 212 -13.66 -47.35 9.55
C LYS A 212 -13.33 -48.74 9.00
N GLY A 213 -12.10 -48.98 8.53
CA GLY A 213 -11.66 -50.29 8.03
C GLY A 213 -10.82 -51.12 9.02
N SER A 214 -10.46 -50.59 10.19
CA SER A 214 -9.63 -51.28 11.19
C SER A 214 -10.43 -51.87 12.36
N ARG A 215 -11.77 -51.86 12.27
CA ARG A 215 -12.65 -52.58 13.19
C ARG A 215 -13.76 -53.27 12.41
N MET A 216 -13.40 -54.37 11.75
CA MET A 216 -14.24 -55.55 11.51
C MET A 216 -13.33 -56.71 11.11
#